data_AF-A0A7C5N1J5-F1
#
_entry.id   AF-A0A7C5N1J5-F1
#
_cell.length_a   1.000
_cell.length_b   1.000
_cell.length_c   1.000
_cell.angle_alpha   90.00
_cell.angle_beta   90.00
_cell.angle_gamma   90.00
#
_symmetry.space_group_name_H-M   'P 1'
#
loop_
_entity.id
_entity.type
_entity.pdbx_description
1 polymer ?
#
loop_
_entity_poly.entity_id
_entity_poly.type
_entity_poly.pdbx_seq_one_letter_code
_entity_poly.pdbx_strand_id
1 'polypeptide(L)'
;MKKLLIPLIVVLSMVIDPERAPVEAAEFQKAPDSCKNAHAILGWSDFRQGKEESAEQFEERKNMPWKKVGWVVGRLNWHRQPGDLMIEMVSSYEPGRVRSVEFKEYSVKGHDNGKAYVAHCGYGGTCNMLAARLFRLYKGIGKPTVYCGKNAVPPMLTAGHAPNIPLPTEEELNEASGDDDDFDFGDDDDEPSADDF
;
A
#
# COMPACT_ATOMS: atom_id res chain seq x y z
N MET A 1 -40.47 61.67 15.95
CA MET A 1 -39.75 60.81 14.99
C MET A 1 -38.41 60.42 15.61
N LYS A 2 -38.37 59.27 16.30
CA LYS A 2 -37.17 58.80 17.02
C LYS A 2 -36.27 58.03 16.05
N LYS A 3 -35.11 58.60 15.73
CA LYS A 3 -34.04 57.93 14.97
C LYS A 3 -33.33 56.96 15.92
N LEU A 4 -33.54 55.66 15.74
CA LEU A 4 -32.72 54.63 16.39
C LEU A 4 -31.39 54.52 15.63
N LEU A 5 -30.31 54.84 16.33
CA LEU A 5 -28.94 54.48 15.96
C LEU A 5 -28.75 53.00 16.29
N ILE A 6 -28.53 52.19 15.25
CA ILE A 6 -28.16 50.78 15.39
C ILE A 6 -26.64 50.72 15.54
N PRO A 7 -26.09 50.15 16.63
CA PRO A 7 -24.65 49.92 16.71
C PRO A 7 -24.27 48.78 15.76
N LEU A 8 -23.30 49.08 14.91
CA LEU A 8 -22.63 48.18 13.98
C LEU A 8 -21.84 47.14 14.80
N ILE A 9 -22.45 45.99 15.12
CA ILE A 9 -21.70 44.85 15.63
C ILE A 9 -21.06 44.18 14.41
N VAL A 10 -19.79 44.51 14.18
CA VAL A 10 -18.90 43.71 13.33
C VAL A 10 -18.67 42.40 14.08
N VAL A 11 -19.55 41.42 13.86
CA VAL A 11 -19.19 40.03 14.11
C VAL A 11 -18.18 39.69 13.04
N LEU A 12 -16.91 39.91 13.36
CA LEU A 12 -15.79 39.31 12.67
C LEU A 12 -16.03 37.81 12.81
N SER A 13 -16.74 37.25 11.85
CA SER A 13 -16.83 35.81 11.67
C SER A 13 -15.41 35.43 11.29
N MET A 14 -14.61 35.13 12.31
CA MET A 14 -13.53 34.17 12.16
C MET A 14 -14.22 32.97 11.53
N VAL A 15 -14.12 32.88 10.21
CA VAL A 15 -14.08 31.61 9.53
C VAL A 15 -12.90 30.96 10.21
N ILE A 16 -13.21 30.22 11.27
CA ILE A 16 -12.43 29.07 11.66
C ILE A 16 -12.44 28.28 10.37
N ASP A 17 -11.40 28.51 9.56
CA ASP A 17 -11.00 27.58 8.52
C ASP A 17 -11.09 26.26 9.25
N PRO A 18 -12.06 25.37 8.88
CA PRO A 18 -12.11 24.07 9.50
C PRO A 18 -10.71 23.58 9.35
N GLU A 19 -10.07 23.43 10.50
CA GLU A 19 -8.66 23.16 10.60
C GLU A 19 -8.38 22.12 9.55
N ARG A 20 -7.29 22.37 8.82
CA ARG A 20 -6.38 21.35 8.33
C ARG A 20 -6.46 20.13 9.27
N ALA A 21 -7.52 19.33 9.12
CA ALA A 21 -7.51 17.97 9.51
C ALA A 21 -6.29 17.49 8.74
N PRO A 22 -5.28 16.92 9.42
CA PRO A 22 -4.24 16.24 8.69
C PRO A 22 -5.01 15.39 7.70
N VAL A 23 -4.76 15.63 6.41
CA VAL A 23 -5.23 14.73 5.38
C VAL A 23 -4.45 13.47 5.67
N GLU A 24 -4.90 12.70 6.68
CA GLU A 24 -4.67 11.28 6.81
C GLU A 24 -5.21 10.75 5.50
N ALA A 25 -4.33 10.77 4.51
CA ALA A 25 -4.55 10.26 3.18
C ALA A 25 -5.21 8.91 3.40
N ALA A 26 -6.51 8.80 3.09
CA ALA A 26 -7.32 7.64 3.40
C ALA A 26 -6.56 6.39 2.95
N GLU A 27 -5.83 5.70 3.84
CA GLU A 27 -4.60 5.02 3.44
C GLU A 27 -4.91 3.96 2.38
N PHE A 28 -5.90 3.14 2.65
CA PHE A 28 -6.55 2.20 1.73
C PHE A 28 -7.61 1.47 2.57
N GLN A 29 -8.49 0.70 1.93
CA GLN A 29 -9.42 -0.11 2.69
C GLN A 29 -8.66 -1.25 3.40
N LYS A 30 -8.66 -1.22 4.73
CA LYS A 30 -8.05 -2.25 5.59
C LYS A 30 -9.09 -3.29 6.01
N ALA A 31 -8.66 -4.52 6.26
CA ALA A 31 -9.45 -5.52 6.97
C ALA A 31 -9.21 -5.40 8.49
N PRO A 32 -10.08 -5.96 9.36
CA PRO A 32 -9.75 -6.10 10.78
C PRO A 32 -8.47 -6.90 10.95
N ASP A 33 -7.54 -6.44 11.80
CA ASP A 33 -6.27 -7.15 12.00
C ASP A 33 -6.47 -8.59 12.48
N SER A 34 -7.51 -8.82 13.29
CA SER A 34 -7.92 -10.12 13.82
C SER A 34 -8.52 -11.09 12.79
N CYS A 35 -8.69 -10.66 11.54
CA CYS A 35 -9.25 -11.49 10.49
C CYS A 35 -8.36 -12.71 10.21
N LYS A 36 -8.87 -13.93 10.37
CA LYS A 36 -8.11 -15.18 10.18
C LYS A 36 -7.97 -15.63 8.73
N ASN A 37 -8.38 -14.80 7.77
CA ASN A 37 -8.26 -15.08 6.35
C ASN A 37 -8.46 -13.78 5.59
N ALA A 38 -7.38 -13.17 5.11
CA ALA A 38 -7.43 -11.88 4.45
C ALA A 38 -6.83 -11.92 3.06
N HIS A 39 -7.30 -11.04 2.18
CA HIS A 39 -6.89 -10.94 0.80
C HIS A 39 -6.60 -9.48 0.48
N ALA A 40 -5.35 -9.13 0.25
CA ALA A 40 -4.96 -7.81 -0.20
C ALA A 40 -4.85 -7.79 -1.72
N ILE A 41 -5.71 -7.02 -2.39
CA ILE A 41 -5.46 -6.59 -3.76
C ILE A 41 -4.43 -5.48 -3.66
N LEU A 42 -3.22 -5.79 -4.07
CA LEU A 42 -2.06 -4.91 -3.99
C LEU A 42 -2.09 -3.84 -5.07
N GLY A 43 -2.76 -4.14 -6.18
CA GLY A 43 -2.97 -3.21 -7.27
C GLY A 43 -3.42 -3.87 -8.56
N TRP A 44 -3.63 -3.05 -9.57
CA TRP A 44 -4.13 -3.43 -10.88
C TRP A 44 -3.17 -2.96 -11.94
N SER A 45 -2.95 -3.79 -12.96
CA SER A 45 -2.22 -3.35 -14.11
C SER A 45 -3.14 -2.72 -15.15
N ASP A 46 -3.27 -1.39 -15.12
CA ASP A 46 -3.67 -0.66 -16.31
C ASP A 46 -2.43 -0.46 -17.19
N PHE A 47 -1.93 -1.54 -17.78
CA PHE A 47 -0.86 -1.47 -18.76
C PHE A 47 -1.43 -0.86 -20.04
N ARG A 48 -1.43 0.49 -20.12
CA ARG A 48 -1.80 1.21 -21.34
C ARG A 48 -1.02 0.63 -22.52
N GLN A 49 -1.72 -0.05 -23.43
CA GLN A 49 -1.21 -0.40 -24.76
C GLN A 49 -1.22 0.89 -25.59
N GLY A 50 -0.09 1.59 -25.60
CA GLY A 50 -0.01 2.95 -26.15
C GLY A 50 1.04 3.17 -27.24
N LYS A 51 2.01 2.28 -27.41
CA LYS A 51 3.04 2.32 -28.46
C LYS A 51 3.47 0.89 -28.78
N GLU A 52 3.97 0.65 -30.01
CA GLU A 52 4.70 -0.58 -30.32
C GLU A 52 5.87 -0.71 -29.32
N GLU A 53 5.69 -1.58 -28.34
CA GLU A 53 6.69 -1.93 -27.35
C GLU A 53 7.35 -3.23 -27.81
N SER A 54 8.67 -3.37 -27.64
CA SER A 54 9.34 -4.63 -27.96
C SER A 54 8.87 -5.76 -27.04
N ALA A 55 8.99 -7.02 -27.47
CA ALA A 55 8.64 -8.16 -26.63
C ALA A 55 9.43 -8.18 -25.29
N GLU A 56 10.68 -7.69 -25.31
CA GLU A 56 11.53 -7.58 -24.13
C GLU A 56 11.03 -6.53 -23.14
N GLN A 57 10.70 -5.32 -23.63
CA GLN A 57 10.15 -4.24 -22.80
C GLN A 57 8.79 -4.63 -22.21
N PHE A 58 7.97 -5.34 -22.98
CA PHE A 58 6.70 -5.88 -22.51
C PHE A 58 6.90 -6.89 -21.37
N GLU A 59 7.80 -7.87 -21.52
CA GLU A 59 8.08 -8.85 -20.47
C GLU A 59 8.74 -8.22 -19.24
N GLU A 60 9.61 -7.24 -19.40
CA GLU A 60 10.18 -6.52 -18.26
C GLU A 60 9.10 -5.76 -17.47
N ARG A 61 8.24 -5.03 -18.17
CA ARG A 61 7.14 -4.26 -17.56
C ARG A 61 6.13 -5.16 -16.84
N LYS A 62 5.82 -6.32 -17.41
CA LYS A 62 4.95 -7.34 -16.80
C LYS A 62 5.52 -7.87 -15.48
N ASN A 63 6.84 -8.01 -15.39
CA ASN A 63 7.52 -8.51 -14.18
C ASN A 63 7.79 -7.41 -13.13
N MET A 64 7.69 -6.13 -13.50
CA MET A 64 7.98 -5.00 -12.61
C MET A 64 7.18 -5.04 -11.30
N PRO A 65 5.86 -5.32 -11.26
CA PRO A 65 5.11 -5.40 -10.01
C PRO A 65 5.62 -6.50 -9.08
N TRP A 66 6.03 -7.65 -9.62
CA TRP A 66 6.57 -8.75 -8.81
C TRP A 66 7.99 -8.48 -8.32
N LYS A 67 8.84 -7.79 -9.10
CA LYS A 67 10.12 -7.27 -8.61
C LYS A 67 9.91 -6.36 -7.39
N LYS A 68 8.94 -5.45 -7.46
CA LYS A 68 8.58 -4.53 -6.37
C LYS A 68 8.08 -5.26 -5.12
N VAL A 69 7.21 -6.25 -5.30
CA VAL A 69 6.78 -7.12 -4.20
C VAL A 69 7.96 -7.85 -3.57
N GLY A 70 8.86 -8.42 -4.38
CA GLY A 70 10.08 -9.09 -3.93
C GLY A 70 10.97 -8.19 -3.08
N TRP A 71 11.18 -6.94 -3.54
CA TRP A 71 11.90 -5.91 -2.77
C TRP A 71 11.27 -5.60 -1.42
N VAL A 72 9.94 -5.43 -1.36
CA VAL A 72 9.24 -5.17 -0.09
C VAL A 72 9.40 -6.34 0.87
N VAL A 73 9.20 -7.57 0.39
CA VAL A 73 9.34 -8.78 1.22
C VAL A 73 10.79 -8.94 1.69
N GLY A 74 11.76 -8.74 0.81
CA GLY A 74 13.19 -8.76 1.14
C GLY A 74 13.54 -7.75 2.22
N ARG A 75 13.14 -6.48 2.05
CA ARG A 75 13.42 -5.40 3.01
C ARG A 75 12.75 -5.62 4.37
N LEU A 76 11.52 -6.13 4.39
CA LEU A 76 10.82 -6.50 5.63
C LEU A 76 11.55 -7.61 6.40
N ASN A 77 12.16 -8.56 5.69
CA ASN A 77 12.91 -9.64 6.32
C ASN A 77 14.36 -9.24 6.65
N TRP A 78 14.89 -8.19 6.01
CA TRP A 78 16.27 -7.71 6.13
C TRP A 78 16.52 -6.85 7.38
N HIS A 79 15.68 -5.85 7.66
CA HIS A 79 15.83 -4.91 8.80
C HIS A 79 15.50 -5.53 10.18
N ARG A 80 15.86 -6.79 10.35
CA ARG A 80 15.47 -7.65 11.45
C ARG A 80 16.05 -7.19 12.79
N GLN A 81 15.18 -6.95 13.76
CA GLN A 81 15.49 -7.10 15.17
C GLN A 81 14.96 -8.44 15.72
N PRO A 82 15.55 -8.98 16.80
CA PRO A 82 15.00 -10.15 17.49
C PRO A 82 13.58 -9.88 18.00
N GLY A 83 12.57 -10.44 17.32
CA GLY A 83 11.15 -10.24 17.67
C GLY A 83 10.26 -9.90 16.47
N ASP A 84 10.85 -9.45 15.37
CA ASP A 84 10.09 -9.01 14.20
C ASP A 84 9.38 -10.15 13.46
N LEU A 85 8.23 -9.82 12.86
CA LEU A 85 7.43 -10.76 12.07
C LEU A 85 8.05 -10.96 10.68
N MET A 86 8.78 -12.08 10.49
CA MET A 86 9.21 -12.50 9.15
C MET A 86 8.00 -12.90 8.30
N ILE A 87 7.92 -12.44 7.05
CA ILE A 87 6.90 -12.91 6.10
C ILE A 87 7.36 -14.23 5.49
N GLU A 88 6.52 -15.26 5.61
CA GLU A 88 6.73 -16.58 5.01
C GLU A 88 5.92 -16.66 3.71
N MET A 89 6.62 -16.61 2.58
CA MET A 89 6.00 -16.87 1.28
C MET A 89 5.74 -18.36 1.12
N VAL A 90 4.49 -18.73 0.86
CA VAL A 90 4.06 -20.12 0.75
C VAL A 90 3.27 -20.37 -0.53
N SER A 91 3.23 -21.63 -0.98
CA SER A 91 2.42 -22.06 -2.13
C SER A 91 0.93 -22.17 -1.80
N SER A 92 0.57 -22.26 -0.53
CA SER A 92 -0.80 -22.24 -0.04
C SER A 92 -0.78 -21.73 1.40
N TYR A 93 -1.54 -20.67 1.66
CA TYR A 93 -1.64 -20.10 3.01
C TYR A 93 -2.64 -20.88 3.88
N GLU A 94 -2.43 -20.84 5.19
CA GLU A 94 -3.32 -21.46 6.18
C GLU A 94 -4.09 -20.37 6.95
N PRO A 95 -5.43 -20.41 6.97
CA PRO A 95 -6.23 -19.46 7.75
C PRO A 95 -5.82 -19.46 9.23
N GLY A 96 -5.55 -18.28 9.79
CA GLY A 96 -5.13 -18.07 11.17
C GLY A 96 -3.62 -18.20 11.40
N ARG A 97 -2.84 -18.69 10.42
CA ARG A 97 -1.38 -18.68 10.52
C ARG A 97 -0.87 -17.27 10.24
N VAL A 98 -0.45 -16.60 11.31
CA VAL A 98 0.23 -15.30 11.22
C VAL A 98 1.49 -15.49 10.35
N ARG A 99 1.81 -14.50 9.51
CA ARG A 99 3.01 -14.44 8.64
C ARG A 99 2.98 -15.21 7.33
N SER A 100 2.09 -16.20 7.18
CA SER A 100 1.95 -16.96 5.94
C SER A 100 1.24 -16.13 4.87
N VAL A 101 1.91 -15.93 3.74
CA VAL A 101 1.39 -15.19 2.59
C VAL A 101 1.57 -16.00 1.30
N GLU A 102 0.47 -16.23 0.60
CA GLU A 102 0.46 -16.77 -0.77
C GLU A 102 0.23 -15.61 -1.75
N PHE A 103 1.09 -15.45 -2.75
CA PHE A 103 0.92 -14.46 -3.80
C PHE A 103 0.33 -15.10 -5.05
N LYS A 104 -0.61 -14.40 -5.69
CA LYS A 104 -1.23 -14.84 -6.94
C LYS A 104 -1.44 -13.68 -7.90
N GLU A 105 -1.25 -13.97 -9.19
CA GLU A 105 -1.63 -13.10 -10.29
C GLU A 105 -2.98 -13.57 -10.85
N TYR A 106 -3.97 -12.68 -10.85
CA TYR A 106 -5.30 -12.92 -11.40
C TYR A 106 -5.49 -12.15 -12.72
N SER A 107 -6.28 -12.70 -13.64
CA SER A 107 -6.74 -11.95 -14.81
C SER A 107 -8.07 -11.26 -14.51
N VAL A 108 -8.26 -10.05 -15.02
CA VAL A 108 -9.42 -9.20 -14.73
C VAL A 108 -10.48 -9.34 -15.81
N LYS A 109 -11.69 -9.75 -15.43
CA LYS A 109 -12.80 -9.94 -16.36
C LYS A 109 -13.20 -8.60 -17.00
N GLY A 110 -13.32 -8.58 -18.32
CA GLY A 110 -13.73 -7.39 -19.08
C GLY A 110 -12.60 -6.41 -19.41
N HIS A 111 -11.35 -6.75 -19.06
CA HIS A 111 -10.17 -5.96 -19.40
C HIS A 111 -9.16 -6.84 -20.14
N ASP A 112 -8.95 -6.58 -21.42
CA ASP A 112 -7.93 -7.28 -22.22
C ASP A 112 -6.55 -7.01 -21.61
N ASN A 113 -5.86 -8.08 -21.18
CA ASN A 113 -4.57 -8.05 -20.48
C ASN A 113 -4.56 -7.40 -19.09
N GLY A 114 -5.72 -7.12 -18.49
CA GLY A 114 -5.79 -6.63 -17.11
C GLY A 114 -5.34 -7.71 -16.12
N LYS A 115 -4.37 -7.38 -15.28
CA LYS A 115 -3.88 -8.25 -14.19
C LYS A 115 -4.15 -7.60 -12.83
N ALA A 116 -4.47 -8.43 -11.85
CA ALA A 116 -4.54 -8.03 -10.46
C ALA A 116 -3.53 -8.83 -9.63
N TYR A 117 -2.81 -8.11 -8.79
CA TYR A 117 -1.78 -8.67 -7.92
C TYR A 117 -2.38 -8.86 -6.54
N VAL A 118 -2.46 -10.09 -6.07
CA VAL A 118 -3.19 -10.42 -4.84
C VAL A 118 -2.29 -11.17 -3.87
N ALA A 119 -2.25 -10.70 -2.63
CA ALA A 119 -1.67 -11.42 -1.51
C ALA A 119 -2.79 -12.04 -0.66
N HIS A 120 -2.70 -13.34 -0.44
CA HIS A 120 -3.56 -14.11 0.43
C HIS A 120 -2.84 -14.35 1.75
N CYS A 121 -3.39 -13.84 2.85
CA CYS A 121 -2.77 -13.93 4.16
C CYS A 121 -3.61 -14.78 5.11
N GLY A 122 -2.95 -15.58 5.94
CA GLY A 122 -3.60 -16.24 7.07
C GLY A 122 -4.13 -15.26 8.12
N TYR A 123 -3.71 -13.99 8.08
CA TYR A 123 -4.11 -12.98 9.06
C TYR A 123 -4.27 -11.58 8.44
N GLY A 124 -5.26 -10.82 8.91
CA GLY A 124 -5.60 -9.47 8.45
C GLY A 124 -4.46 -8.48 8.64
N GLY A 125 -3.85 -8.48 9.82
CA GLY A 125 -2.71 -7.60 10.12
C GLY A 125 -1.54 -7.79 9.16
N THR A 126 -1.26 -9.04 8.74
CA THR A 126 -0.19 -9.33 7.76
C THR A 126 -0.51 -8.69 6.39
N CYS A 127 -1.75 -8.83 5.92
CA CYS A 127 -2.17 -8.25 4.64
C CYS A 127 -2.25 -6.73 4.68
N ASN A 128 -2.70 -6.14 5.79
CA ASN A 128 -2.72 -4.69 6.00
C ASN A 128 -1.29 -4.11 5.96
N MET A 129 -0.36 -4.74 6.67
CA MET A 129 1.05 -4.31 6.70
C MET A 129 1.67 -4.36 5.30
N LEU A 130 1.48 -5.47 4.59
CA LEU A 130 2.02 -5.65 3.24
C LEU A 130 1.45 -4.63 2.25
N ALA A 131 0.12 -4.42 2.28
CA ALA A 131 -0.56 -3.43 1.45
C ALA A 131 -0.07 -2.00 1.74
N ALA A 132 0.11 -1.64 3.02
CA ALA A 132 0.61 -0.33 3.42
C ALA A 132 2.02 -0.08 2.89
N ARG A 133 2.94 -1.03 3.10
CA ARG A 133 4.34 -0.91 2.65
C ARG A 133 4.42 -0.79 1.14
N LEU A 134 3.69 -1.63 0.41
CA LEU A 134 3.69 -1.58 -1.05
C LEU A 134 3.08 -0.28 -1.58
N PHE A 135 1.98 0.21 -1.00
CA PHE A 135 1.35 1.46 -1.42
C PHE A 135 2.23 2.68 -1.17
N ARG A 136 2.90 2.74 -0.01
CA ARG A 136 3.84 3.81 0.32
C ARG A 136 5.01 3.85 -0.66
N LEU A 137 5.59 2.70 -0.98
CA LEU A 137 6.74 2.60 -1.88
C LEU A 137 6.36 2.75 -3.37
N TYR A 138 5.14 2.34 -3.75
CA TYR A 138 4.75 2.25 -5.16
C TYR A 138 3.33 2.78 -5.41
N LYS A 139 3.19 4.10 -5.37
CA LYS A 139 1.94 4.82 -5.66
C LYS A 139 1.35 4.57 -7.07
N GLY A 140 2.13 3.99 -7.99
CA GLY A 140 1.75 3.74 -9.39
C GLY A 140 1.01 2.43 -9.67
N ILE A 141 0.83 1.53 -8.69
CA ILE A 141 0.16 0.23 -8.88
C ILE A 141 -1.35 0.31 -8.51
N GLY A 142 -1.81 1.48 -8.08
CA GLY A 142 -3.17 1.71 -7.61
C GLY A 142 -3.27 1.64 -6.08
N LYS A 143 -4.44 2.03 -5.57
CA LYS A 143 -4.73 2.01 -4.13
C LYS A 143 -5.13 0.58 -3.74
N PRO A 144 -4.41 -0.07 -2.80
CA PRO A 144 -4.73 -1.44 -2.45
C PRO A 144 -6.08 -1.55 -1.74
N THR A 145 -6.58 -2.77 -1.59
CA THR A 145 -7.83 -3.05 -0.87
C THR A 145 -7.72 -4.39 -0.20
N VAL A 146 -7.95 -4.44 1.11
CA VAL A 146 -7.85 -5.66 1.91
C VAL A 146 -9.23 -6.15 2.29
N TYR A 147 -9.54 -7.38 1.88
CA TYR A 147 -10.79 -8.06 2.14
C TYR A 147 -10.61 -9.14 3.21
N CYS A 148 -11.64 -9.36 4.02
CA CYS A 148 -11.67 -10.41 5.04
C CYS A 148 -12.64 -11.53 4.65
N GLY A 149 -12.21 -12.79 4.72
CA GLY A 149 -13.02 -13.99 4.55
C GLY A 149 -12.60 -14.88 3.37
N LYS A 150 -12.95 -16.16 3.43
CA LYS A 150 -12.50 -17.23 2.50
C LYS A 150 -12.86 -17.03 1.03
N ASN A 151 -13.92 -16.27 0.75
CA ASN A 151 -14.40 -15.98 -0.60
C ASN A 151 -14.36 -14.48 -0.91
N ALA A 152 -13.49 -13.73 -0.23
CA ALA A 152 -13.51 -12.27 -0.30
C ALA A 152 -12.70 -11.70 -1.48
N VAL A 153 -12.16 -12.57 -2.35
CA VAL A 153 -11.59 -12.15 -3.63
C VAL A 153 -12.73 -11.68 -4.55
N PRO A 154 -12.66 -10.47 -5.13
CA PRO A 154 -13.75 -9.93 -5.95
C PRO A 154 -14.10 -10.81 -7.16
N PRO A 155 -15.39 -10.88 -7.54
CA PRO A 155 -15.87 -11.76 -8.62
C PRO A 155 -15.38 -11.36 -10.02
N MET A 156 -14.80 -10.15 -10.14
CA MET A 156 -14.16 -9.70 -11.38
C MET A 156 -12.80 -10.36 -11.63
N LEU A 157 -12.23 -11.05 -10.64
CA LEU A 157 -10.96 -11.75 -10.77
C LEU A 157 -11.17 -13.21 -11.19
N THR A 158 -10.38 -13.65 -12.15
CA THR A 158 -10.41 -15.00 -12.72
C THR A 158 -9.12 -15.75 -12.40
N ALA A 159 -9.16 -17.09 -12.48
CA ALA A 159 -8.09 -18.06 -12.19
C ALA A 159 -6.71 -17.45 -11.86
N GLY A 160 -6.37 -17.45 -10.57
CA GLY A 160 -5.08 -16.98 -10.08
C GLY A 160 -3.99 -18.04 -10.25
N HIS A 161 -2.77 -17.62 -10.64
CA HIS A 161 -1.60 -18.49 -10.71
C HIS A 161 -0.46 -17.96 -9.83
N ALA A 162 0.44 -18.84 -9.40
CA ALA A 162 1.61 -18.48 -8.61
C ALA A 162 2.65 -17.76 -9.51
N PRO A 163 3.01 -16.51 -9.21
CA PRO A 163 4.02 -15.76 -9.97
C PRO A 163 5.44 -16.18 -9.56
N ASN A 164 6.41 -15.89 -10.41
CA ASN A 164 7.81 -15.89 -10.00
C ASN A 164 8.15 -14.56 -9.35
N ILE A 165 8.46 -14.56 -8.05
CA ILE A 165 8.83 -13.35 -7.30
C ILE A 165 10.34 -13.35 -7.10
N PRO A 166 11.09 -12.50 -7.82
CA PRO A 166 12.53 -12.39 -7.59
C PRO A 166 12.77 -11.69 -6.25
N LEU A 167 13.38 -12.40 -5.32
CA LEU A 167 13.84 -11.81 -4.06
C LEU A 167 15.21 -11.17 -4.27
N PRO A 168 15.43 -9.95 -3.77
CA PRO A 168 16.75 -9.34 -3.82
C PRO A 168 17.73 -10.13 -2.94
N THR A 169 19.00 -10.13 -3.35
CA THR A 169 20.10 -10.68 -2.56
C THR A 169 20.40 -9.77 -1.36
N GLU A 170 21.15 -10.32 -0.40
CA GLU A 170 21.68 -9.53 0.73
C GLU A 170 22.59 -8.39 0.25
N GLU A 171 23.37 -8.59 -0.81
CA GLU A 171 24.20 -7.54 -1.42
C GLU A 171 23.34 -6.42 -2.00
N GLU A 172 22.30 -6.75 -2.77
CA GLU A 172 21.37 -5.76 -3.34
C GLU A 172 20.65 -4.96 -2.24
N LEU A 173 20.26 -5.61 -1.15
CA LEU A 173 19.64 -4.95 0.00
C LEU A 173 20.62 -4.03 0.76
N ASN A 174 21.89 -4.42 0.85
CA ASN A 174 22.93 -3.61 1.48
C ASN A 174 23.29 -2.38 0.65
N GLU A 175 23.44 -2.52 -0.66
CA GLU A 175 23.72 -1.40 -1.57
C GLU A 175 22.61 -0.36 -1.53
N ALA A 176 21.34 -0.80 -1.57
CA ALA A 176 20.19 0.08 -1.45
C ALA A 176 20.10 0.79 -0.08
N SER A 177 20.69 0.22 0.97
CA SER A 177 20.70 0.84 2.31
C SER A 177 21.79 1.90 2.49
N GLY A 178 22.77 1.98 1.59
CA GLY A 178 23.87 2.96 1.66
C GLY A 178 23.56 4.31 1.01
N ASP A 179 22.55 4.37 0.13
CA ASP A 179 22.16 5.58 -0.62
C ASP A 179 20.76 6.13 -0.21
N ASP A 180 20.11 5.49 0.77
CA ASP A 180 18.73 5.80 1.21
C ASP A 180 18.66 6.76 2.42
N ASP A 181 19.77 7.41 2.82
CA ASP A 181 19.74 8.53 3.78
C ASP A 181 19.08 9.80 3.18
N ASP A 182 18.76 9.80 1.88
CA ASP A 182 18.00 10.85 1.19
C ASP A 182 16.51 10.50 0.98
N PHE A 183 16.03 9.33 1.45
CA PHE A 183 14.59 9.13 1.64
C PHE A 183 14.22 9.72 3.00
N ASP A 184 14.03 11.04 3.02
CA ASP A 184 13.60 11.85 4.16
C ASP A 184 12.44 11.16 4.92
N PHE A 185 12.82 10.37 5.93
CA PHE A 185 11.97 9.98 7.04
C PHE A 185 11.88 11.21 7.94
N GLY A 186 11.25 12.26 7.43
CA GLY A 186 10.87 13.41 8.21
C GLY A 186 9.87 12.98 9.25
N ASP A 187 10.36 12.70 10.46
CA ASP A 187 9.64 13.03 11.68
C ASP A 187 9.32 14.53 11.57
N ASP A 188 8.09 14.87 11.16
CA ASP A 188 7.49 16.18 11.44
C ASP A 188 7.15 16.23 12.94
N ASP A 189 8.17 16.06 13.79
CA ASP A 189 8.18 16.57 15.16
C ASP A 189 8.60 18.05 15.09
N ASP A 190 7.73 18.88 14.50
CA ASP A 190 7.76 20.32 14.75
C ASP A 190 7.26 20.53 16.19
N GLU A 191 8.16 20.41 17.16
CA GLU A 191 8.03 21.11 18.44
C GLU A 191 7.93 22.61 18.11
N PRO A 192 6.82 23.31 18.44
CA PRO A 192 6.80 24.75 18.33
C PRO A 192 7.76 25.32 19.36
N SER A 193 8.89 25.87 18.89
CA SER A 193 9.79 26.66 19.72
C SER A 193 9.00 27.84 20.30
N ALA A 194 8.75 27.79 21.60
CA ALA A 194 8.15 28.88 22.35
C ALA A 194 9.20 29.98 22.54
N ASP A 195 9.32 30.92 21.59
CA ASP A 195 10.04 32.19 21.77
C ASP A 195 9.75 33.23 20.66
N ASP A 196 8.50 33.31 20.19
CA ASP A 196 8.04 34.47 19.40
C ASP A 196 6.69 34.96 19.93
N PHE A 197 6.71 35.56 21.14
CA PHE A 197 5.76 36.61 21.58
C PHE A 197 6.38 37.45 22.71
#